data_AF-A0A930TU05-F1
#
_entry.id   AF-A0A930TU05-F1
#
_cell.length_a   1.000
_cell.length_b   1.000
_cell.length_c   1.000
_cell.angle_alpha   90.00
_cell.angle_beta   90.00
_cell.angle_gamma   90.00
#
_symmetry.space_group_name_H-M   'P 1'
#
loop_
_entity.id
_entity.type
_entity.pdbx_description
1 polymer ?
#
loop_
_entity_poly.entity_id
_entity_poly.type
_entity_poly.pdbx_seq_one_letter_code
_entity_poly.pdbx_strand_id
1 'polypeptide(L)'
;EGNRNDLRSLQRSPLRKYTEAIEPNYIYRALEIPNDPDYGKQWNLRSINVETAWDDSKGDGVTVAVIDTGVSAVPDLAETTFVEGYDFVSDRTEASDDKGHGTIAQSTNNNYGVAGVAYKAQIMPLKVLSASGAGEVADIAEAIRFAADHGANVINMSLGGMGDSIVMKSAVDYAHSKGVVIVAAAGNADSNSASFPARYPNVIAVSALDSTGAKAPYSNFGAGVDISAPGGSTAESEAGGILQETIDPQTGAPIFATFQGTSMAAPHVAGVAALIRSAGIENPDEIAAVLKKSARVVKEDPFNYYGAGQLDAGAAVKLALRGQITFKDFFQWLQANGYLNLRFWFDGGVVALLPKIGMVLGSYLLAWFLRNYLPAFLSFSLSSGLIFGSAGLFFLRGLYIYDMPQYPFRFLGSAIPEWGSALQGSSALNPLFASVLIPLGLVALLLGHRSWKWFAVGASLGMASFLAISAVIDPALMGLGSGAIARLFLATNALLCFGLARMAAPAAAKSEGTTV
;
A
#
# COMPACT_ATOMS: atom_id res chain seq x y z
N GLU A 1 -24.82 -14.40 21.96
CA GLU A 1 -24.73 -13.63 20.71
C GLU A 1 -26.10 -13.08 20.35
N GLY A 2 -26.19 -11.84 19.87
CA GLY A 2 -27.45 -11.21 19.50
C GLY A 2 -27.89 -11.59 18.08
N ASN A 3 -29.13 -12.03 17.91
CA ASN A 3 -29.71 -12.41 16.62
C ASN A 3 -30.42 -11.20 15.98
N ARG A 4 -30.15 -10.93 14.70
CA ARG A 4 -30.82 -9.85 13.94
C ARG A 4 -32.35 -9.99 13.92
N ASN A 5 -32.86 -11.22 13.95
CA ASN A 5 -34.30 -11.48 14.00
C ASN A 5 -34.91 -11.10 15.35
N ASP A 6 -34.18 -11.33 16.44
CA ASP A 6 -34.62 -10.96 17.79
C ASP A 6 -34.63 -9.44 17.97
N LEU A 7 -33.60 -8.75 17.48
CA LEU A 7 -33.57 -7.27 17.47
C LEU A 7 -34.75 -6.70 16.68
N ARG A 8 -35.03 -7.24 15.48
CA ARG A 8 -36.18 -6.80 14.66
C ARG A 8 -37.51 -7.11 15.33
N SER A 9 -37.62 -8.25 16.03
CA SER A 9 -38.81 -8.61 16.80
C SER A 9 -39.05 -7.62 17.94
N LEU A 10 -37.99 -7.29 18.70
CA LEU A 10 -38.04 -6.32 19.80
C LEU A 10 -38.39 -4.91 19.31
N GLN A 11 -37.77 -4.45 18.22
CA GLN A 11 -38.07 -3.16 17.59
C GLN A 11 -39.51 -3.06 17.05
N ARG A 12 -40.14 -4.18 16.69
CA ARG A 12 -41.53 -4.25 16.22
C ARG A 12 -42.54 -4.56 17.33
N SER A 13 -42.06 -4.87 18.53
CA SER A 13 -42.91 -5.21 19.66
C SER A 13 -43.55 -3.96 20.29
N PRO A 14 -44.58 -4.12 21.14
CA PRO A 14 -45.17 -3.03 21.91
C PRO A 14 -44.17 -2.27 22.80
N LEU A 15 -42.99 -2.84 23.08
CA LEU A 15 -41.93 -2.21 23.90
C LEU A 15 -41.45 -0.89 23.31
N ARG A 16 -41.56 -0.68 22.00
CA ARG A 16 -41.23 0.60 21.34
C ARG A 16 -42.06 1.78 21.88
N LYS A 17 -43.24 1.54 22.46
CA LYS A 17 -44.05 2.60 23.11
C LYS A 17 -43.50 3.02 24.47
N TYR A 18 -42.66 2.20 25.07
CA TYR A 18 -42.12 2.38 26.43
C TYR A 18 -40.60 2.59 26.44
N THR A 19 -39.96 2.61 25.27
CA THR A 19 -38.49 2.70 25.13
C THR A 19 -38.12 3.73 24.06
N GLU A 20 -37.09 4.52 24.32
CA GLU A 20 -36.61 5.57 23.42
C GLU A 20 -35.86 4.98 22.22
N ALA A 21 -35.05 3.95 22.44
CA ALA A 21 -34.33 3.21 21.41
C ALA A 21 -34.18 1.73 21.78
N ILE A 22 -34.10 0.89 20.74
CA ILE A 22 -33.76 -0.54 20.85
C ILE A 22 -32.68 -0.81 19.81
N GLU A 23 -31.44 -0.97 20.26
CA GLU A 23 -30.26 -1.10 19.41
C GLU A 23 -29.34 -2.26 19.84
N PRO A 24 -28.45 -2.75 18.96
CA PRO A 24 -27.45 -3.73 19.34
C PRO A 24 -26.50 -3.16 20.40
N ASN A 25 -26.15 -3.98 21.39
CA ASN A 25 -25.04 -3.67 22.28
C ASN A 25 -23.72 -4.00 21.56
N TYR A 26 -23.09 -2.98 20.97
CA TYR A 26 -21.80 -3.12 20.32
C TYR A 26 -20.67 -3.21 21.36
N ILE A 27 -19.73 -4.12 21.15
CA ILE A 27 -18.48 -4.12 21.92
C ILE A 27 -17.59 -3.03 21.31
N TYR A 28 -17.46 -1.92 22.02
CA TYR A 28 -16.44 -0.92 21.74
C TYR A 28 -15.12 -1.40 22.35
N ARG A 29 -14.04 -1.40 21.57
CA ARG A 29 -12.68 -1.60 22.08
C ARG A 29 -12.04 -0.24 22.27
N ALA A 30 -11.24 -0.10 23.32
CA ALA A 30 -10.33 1.05 23.42
C ALA A 30 -9.38 1.01 22.21
N LEU A 31 -9.10 2.18 21.62
CA LEU A 31 -7.94 2.33 20.75
C LEU A 31 -6.70 1.91 21.57
N GLU A 32 -5.73 1.22 20.96
CA GLU A 32 -4.50 0.79 21.62
C GLU A 32 -3.67 2.05 21.95
N ILE A 33 -4.02 2.71 23.05
CA ILE A 33 -3.28 3.82 23.63
C ILE A 33 -2.20 3.19 24.51
N PRO A 34 -0.91 3.52 24.28
CA PRO A 34 0.15 3.01 25.13
C PRO A 34 -0.06 3.31 26.61
N ASN A 35 0.34 2.38 27.48
CA ASN A 35 0.21 2.54 28.93
C ASN A 35 1.33 3.40 29.56
N ASP A 36 2.23 3.92 28.73
CA ASP A 36 3.39 4.73 29.09
C ASP A 36 2.96 6.08 29.68
N PRO A 37 3.38 6.45 30.91
CA PRO A 37 2.86 7.61 31.64
C PRO A 37 3.00 8.95 30.91
N ASP A 38 4.07 9.11 30.10
CA ASP A 38 4.34 10.35 29.38
C ASP A 38 3.85 10.35 27.92
N TYR A 39 3.21 9.27 27.44
CA TYR A 39 2.61 9.21 26.09
C TYR A 39 1.65 10.37 25.82
N GLY A 40 0.88 10.78 26.85
CA GLY A 40 -0.04 11.92 26.75
C GLY A 40 0.63 13.26 26.42
N LYS A 41 1.95 13.38 26.65
CA LYS A 41 2.76 14.56 26.35
C LYS A 41 3.39 14.51 24.95
N GLN A 42 3.42 13.34 24.30
CA GLN A 42 3.99 13.14 22.97
C GLN A 42 3.01 13.56 21.85
N TRP A 43 2.81 14.87 21.70
CA TRP A 43 1.97 15.42 20.63
C TRP A 43 2.41 14.96 19.24
N ASN A 44 3.71 14.73 19.06
CA ASN A 44 4.36 14.29 17.83
C ASN A 44 3.77 12.97 17.31
N LEU A 45 3.54 11.98 18.18
CA LEU A 45 3.00 10.68 17.80
C LEU A 45 1.55 10.75 17.32
N ARG A 46 0.74 11.55 18.01
CA ARG A 46 -0.65 11.82 17.59
C ARG A 46 -0.70 12.58 16.27
N SER A 47 0.19 13.55 16.06
CA SER A 47 0.23 14.36 14.85
C SER A 47 0.53 13.54 13.58
N ILE A 48 1.16 12.37 13.71
CA ILE A 48 1.44 11.47 12.59
C ILE A 48 0.45 10.29 12.52
N ASN A 49 -0.63 10.29 13.30
CA ASN A 49 -1.64 9.22 13.33
C ASN A 49 -1.07 7.82 13.61
N VAL A 50 -0.03 7.72 14.46
CA VAL A 50 0.69 6.45 14.69
C VAL A 50 -0.15 5.35 15.35
N GLU A 51 -1.11 5.72 16.19
CA GLU A 51 -1.98 4.75 16.89
C GLU A 51 -2.69 3.82 15.90
N THR A 52 -3.16 4.37 14.77
CA THR A 52 -3.82 3.57 13.73
C THR A 52 -2.87 2.73 12.90
N ALA A 53 -1.57 3.01 12.94
CA ALA A 53 -0.54 2.18 12.31
C ALA A 53 -0.22 0.96 13.18
N TRP A 54 -0.17 1.14 14.51
CA TRP A 54 0.12 0.07 15.48
C TRP A 54 -0.91 -1.06 15.50
N ASP A 55 -2.15 -0.79 15.08
CA ASP A 55 -3.18 -1.81 14.86
C ASP A 55 -2.75 -2.90 13.86
N ASP A 56 -1.82 -2.57 12.96
CA ASP A 56 -1.40 -3.42 11.84
C ASP A 56 0.10 -3.71 11.80
N SER A 57 0.96 -2.77 12.17
CA SER A 57 2.42 -2.96 12.23
C SER A 57 3.04 -2.19 13.39
N LYS A 58 4.00 -2.83 14.08
CA LYS A 58 4.75 -2.26 15.20
C LYS A 58 6.26 -2.20 14.92
N GLY A 59 6.68 -2.57 13.69
CA GLY A 59 8.08 -2.60 13.26
C GLY A 59 8.78 -3.95 13.42
N ASP A 60 8.04 -5.02 13.73
CA ASP A 60 8.59 -6.37 13.94
C ASP A 60 9.47 -6.82 12.75
N GLY A 61 10.64 -7.36 13.05
CA GLY A 61 11.57 -7.94 12.06
C GLY A 61 12.36 -6.93 11.24
N VAL A 62 12.26 -5.64 11.54
CA VAL A 62 12.98 -4.57 10.82
C VAL A 62 14.12 -4.04 11.66
N THR A 63 15.30 -3.90 11.06
CA THR A 63 16.48 -3.28 11.69
C THR A 63 16.63 -1.83 11.22
N VAL A 64 16.64 -0.88 12.16
CA VAL A 64 16.89 0.54 11.90
C VAL A 64 18.29 0.91 12.41
N ALA A 65 19.17 1.29 11.49
CA ALA A 65 20.47 1.85 11.83
C ALA A 65 20.35 3.33 12.16
N VAL A 66 20.89 3.73 13.31
CA VAL A 66 20.90 5.11 13.79
C VAL A 66 22.34 5.60 13.70
N ILE A 67 22.61 6.42 12.67
CA ILE A 67 23.90 7.05 12.43
C ILE A 67 23.88 8.43 13.10
N ASP A 68 24.48 8.52 14.29
CA ASP A 68 24.42 9.72 15.16
C ASP A 68 25.63 9.79 16.13
N THR A 69 25.45 10.36 17.31
CA THR A 69 26.40 10.40 18.44
C THR A 69 26.45 9.10 19.24
N GLY A 70 25.67 8.09 18.87
CA GLY A 70 25.52 6.81 19.57
C GLY A 70 24.08 6.58 20.04
N VAL A 71 23.82 5.50 20.79
CA VAL A 71 22.54 5.31 21.51
C VAL A 71 22.77 5.08 23.01
N SER A 72 22.08 5.87 23.83
CA SER A 72 22.17 5.80 25.30
C SER A 72 21.46 4.55 25.82
N ALA A 73 22.08 3.83 26.75
CA ALA A 73 21.41 2.78 27.51
C ALA A 73 20.56 3.41 28.63
N VAL A 74 19.38 3.91 28.28
CA VAL A 74 18.40 4.47 29.25
C VAL A 74 17.30 3.46 29.57
N PRO A 75 16.62 3.56 30.73
CA PRO A 75 15.54 2.65 31.12
C PRO A 75 14.42 2.52 30.08
N ASP A 76 14.08 3.59 29.37
CA ASP A 76 13.04 3.60 28.33
C ASP A 76 13.46 2.86 27.05
N LEU A 77 14.72 2.42 26.96
CA LEU A 77 15.22 1.53 25.90
C LEU A 77 15.50 0.11 26.41
N ALA A 78 15.09 -0.25 27.63
CA ALA A 78 15.41 -1.54 28.25
C ALA A 78 14.78 -2.75 27.52
N GLU A 79 13.63 -2.58 26.86
CA GLU A 79 12.98 -3.63 26.07
C GLU A 79 13.29 -3.53 24.57
N THR A 80 14.04 -2.50 24.16
CA THR A 80 14.48 -2.32 22.78
C THR A 80 15.51 -3.38 22.40
N THR A 81 15.33 -4.04 21.27
CA THR A 81 16.30 -5.02 20.77
C THR A 81 17.43 -4.32 20.04
N PHE A 82 18.64 -4.37 20.60
CA PHE A 82 19.84 -3.87 19.94
C PHE A 82 20.55 -4.98 19.16
N VAL A 83 20.96 -4.68 17.94
CA VAL A 83 21.89 -5.51 17.15
C VAL A 83 23.29 -4.92 17.22
N GLU A 84 24.27 -5.63 16.67
CA GLU A 84 25.67 -5.20 16.65
C GLU A 84 25.81 -3.80 16.04
N GLY A 85 26.44 -2.91 16.80
CA GLY A 85 26.74 -1.53 16.42
C GLY A 85 28.24 -1.25 16.38
N TYR A 86 28.61 -0.01 16.06
CA TYR A 86 30.01 0.39 15.96
C TYR A 86 30.21 1.89 16.23
N ASP A 87 31.28 2.22 16.92
CA ASP A 87 31.78 3.58 17.15
C ASP A 87 32.95 3.84 16.21
N PHE A 88 32.66 4.56 15.12
CA PHE A 88 33.65 4.97 14.10
C PHE A 88 34.52 6.13 14.57
N VAL A 89 34.16 6.80 15.68
CA VAL A 89 34.97 7.90 16.23
C VAL A 89 36.11 7.35 17.10
N SER A 90 35.86 6.22 17.78
CA SER A 90 36.81 5.62 18.74
C SER A 90 37.26 4.20 18.37
N ASP A 91 36.88 3.70 17.19
CA ASP A 91 37.19 2.36 16.65
C ASP A 91 36.87 1.20 17.62
N ARG A 92 35.62 1.14 18.11
CA ARG A 92 35.16 0.09 19.05
C ARG A 92 33.73 -0.33 18.80
N THR A 93 33.35 -1.51 19.28
CA THR A 93 31.99 -2.08 19.12
C THR A 93 30.94 -1.40 20.00
N GLU A 94 31.36 -0.70 21.06
CA GLU A 94 30.46 0.00 21.97
C GLU A 94 30.10 1.40 21.45
N ALA A 95 28.94 1.53 20.81
CA ALA A 95 28.41 2.79 20.28
C ALA A 95 27.57 3.56 21.32
N SER A 96 28.12 3.78 22.51
CA SER A 96 27.46 4.55 23.58
C SER A 96 27.30 6.02 23.20
N ASP A 97 26.15 6.60 23.52
CA ASP A 97 25.83 7.99 23.20
C ASP A 97 26.35 9.00 24.22
N ASP A 98 26.59 10.22 23.73
CA ASP A 98 26.96 11.39 24.52
C ASP A 98 25.87 12.49 24.55
N LYS A 99 24.79 12.39 23.73
CA LYS A 99 23.79 13.47 23.55
C LYS A 99 22.31 13.07 23.59
N GLY A 100 21.99 11.79 23.41
CA GLY A 100 20.65 11.21 23.53
C GLY A 100 19.74 11.43 22.32
N HIS A 101 19.56 10.39 21.51
CA HIS A 101 18.62 10.39 20.38
C HIS A 101 17.71 9.15 20.42
N GLY A 102 16.45 9.31 20.85
CA GLY A 102 15.62 8.19 21.30
C GLY A 102 14.35 7.88 20.51
N THR A 103 13.89 8.71 19.56
CA THR A 103 12.46 8.71 19.15
C THR A 103 11.97 7.54 18.26
N ILE A 104 12.83 6.59 17.88
CA ILE A 104 12.46 5.52 16.91
C ILE A 104 11.81 4.33 17.62
N ALA A 105 12.44 3.81 18.67
CA ALA A 105 12.10 2.52 19.26
C ALA A 105 12.14 2.52 20.80
N GLN A 106 11.72 3.62 21.44
CA GLN A 106 11.44 3.57 22.88
C GLN A 106 10.48 2.42 23.21
N SER A 107 10.73 1.80 24.36
CA SER A 107 9.99 0.66 24.88
C SER A 107 8.56 1.11 25.17
N THR A 108 7.60 0.59 24.43
CA THR A 108 6.19 0.99 24.52
C THR A 108 5.39 -0.08 25.26
N ASN A 109 4.41 0.33 26.07
CA ASN A 109 3.56 -0.51 26.91
C ASN A 109 4.24 -1.12 28.16
N ASN A 110 5.29 -0.49 28.69
CA ASN A 110 6.05 -0.98 29.85
C ASN A 110 5.68 -0.25 31.17
N ASN A 111 4.68 0.63 31.16
CA ASN A 111 4.30 1.55 32.26
C ASN A 111 5.42 2.51 32.70
N TYR A 112 6.34 2.85 31.80
CA TYR A 112 7.45 3.76 32.02
C TYR A 112 7.58 4.73 30.83
N GLY A 113 8.15 5.91 31.10
CA GLY A 113 8.59 6.84 30.06
C GLY A 113 7.62 7.12 28.91
N VAL A 114 8.16 7.03 27.70
CA VAL A 114 7.52 7.46 26.45
C VAL A 114 7.43 6.31 25.43
N ALA A 115 6.59 6.46 24.40
CA ALA A 115 6.44 5.48 23.34
C ALA A 115 7.33 5.78 22.13
N GLY A 116 7.81 4.72 21.44
CA GLY A 116 8.52 4.80 20.17
C GLY A 116 7.62 4.58 18.95
N VAL A 117 7.97 5.15 17.79
CA VAL A 117 7.19 5.00 16.54
C VAL A 117 7.13 3.54 16.08
N ALA A 118 8.29 2.87 16.03
CA ALA A 118 8.43 1.47 15.62
C ALA A 118 9.03 0.67 16.78
N TYR A 119 8.29 0.60 17.89
CA TYR A 119 8.76 0.08 19.17
C TYR A 119 9.08 -1.43 19.21
N LYS A 120 8.84 -2.18 18.13
CA LYS A 120 9.32 -3.55 17.95
C LYS A 120 10.41 -3.72 16.89
N ALA A 121 10.90 -2.62 16.33
CA ALA A 121 12.07 -2.64 15.46
C ALA A 121 13.33 -2.91 16.28
N GLN A 122 14.33 -3.48 15.62
CA GLN A 122 15.68 -3.62 16.15
C GLN A 122 16.48 -2.36 15.86
N ILE A 123 17.34 -1.94 16.78
CA ILE A 123 18.20 -0.75 16.62
C ILE A 123 19.66 -1.17 16.42
N MET A 124 20.28 -0.63 15.37
CA MET A 124 21.71 -0.74 15.10
C MET A 124 22.38 0.60 15.42
N PRO A 125 23.07 0.75 16.56
CA PRO A 125 23.67 2.02 16.95
C PRO A 125 25.01 2.23 16.21
N LEU A 126 25.13 3.31 15.45
CA LEU A 126 26.36 3.66 14.72
C LEU A 126 26.79 5.08 15.10
N LYS A 127 27.87 5.17 15.88
CA LYS A 127 28.40 6.45 16.32
C LYS A 127 29.42 6.98 15.31
N VAL A 128 29.09 8.13 14.72
CA VAL A 128 29.94 8.85 13.74
C VAL A 128 30.16 10.30 14.14
N LEU A 129 29.44 10.78 15.15
CA LEU A 129 29.60 12.11 15.72
C LEU A 129 30.23 12.03 17.10
N SER A 130 31.24 12.86 17.33
CA SER A 130 31.86 13.02 18.65
C SER A 130 30.91 13.74 19.62
N ALA A 131 31.30 13.85 20.89
CA ALA A 131 30.57 14.60 21.91
C ALA A 131 30.37 16.10 21.56
N SER A 132 31.12 16.67 20.61
CA SER A 132 30.85 18.03 20.11
C SER A 132 29.79 18.07 19.01
N GLY A 133 29.33 16.92 18.50
CA GLY A 133 28.42 16.81 17.35
C GLY A 133 29.14 16.94 16.00
N ALA A 134 30.46 16.79 15.97
CA ALA A 134 31.26 16.83 14.74
C ALA A 134 31.67 15.41 14.34
N GLY A 135 31.67 15.12 13.05
CA GLY A 135 32.10 13.84 12.49
C GLY A 135 32.70 14.00 11.09
N GLU A 136 33.46 13.01 10.66
CA GLU A 136 34.11 13.02 9.36
C GLU A 136 33.24 12.38 8.28
N VAL A 137 33.35 12.89 7.05
CA VAL A 137 32.60 12.34 5.91
C VAL A 137 32.99 10.89 5.62
N ALA A 138 34.24 10.51 5.92
CA ALA A 138 34.72 9.13 5.77
C ALA A 138 33.98 8.19 6.72
N ASP A 139 33.93 8.52 8.02
CA ASP A 139 33.24 7.74 9.05
C ASP A 139 31.75 7.59 8.75
N ILE A 140 31.10 8.67 8.33
CA ILE A 140 29.67 8.64 7.94
C ILE A 140 29.48 7.70 6.74
N ALA A 141 30.32 7.82 5.71
CA ALA A 141 30.23 6.97 4.53
C ALA A 141 30.50 5.50 4.87
N GLU A 142 31.45 5.21 5.75
CA GLU A 142 31.75 3.85 6.21
C GLU A 142 30.59 3.27 7.03
N ALA A 143 30.02 4.05 7.95
CA ALA A 143 28.84 3.65 8.73
C ALA A 143 27.64 3.32 7.84
N ILE A 144 27.39 4.08 6.77
CA ILE A 144 26.32 3.76 5.79
C ILE A 144 26.57 2.40 5.13
N ARG A 145 27.81 2.09 4.75
CA ARG A 145 28.16 0.80 4.15
C ARG A 145 28.06 -0.33 5.16
N PHE A 146 28.57 -0.12 6.37
CA PHE A 146 28.49 -1.06 7.49
C PHE A 146 27.04 -1.43 7.77
N ALA A 147 26.15 -0.44 7.88
CA ALA A 147 24.72 -0.65 8.10
C ALA A 147 24.12 -1.56 7.01
N ALA A 148 24.39 -1.25 5.73
CA ALA A 148 23.90 -2.02 4.61
C ALA A 148 24.48 -3.45 4.54
N ASP A 149 25.71 -3.64 5.00
CA ASP A 149 26.38 -4.95 5.05
C ASP A 149 25.90 -5.83 6.21
N HIS A 150 25.48 -5.21 7.32
CA HIS A 150 25.03 -5.89 8.54
C HIS A 150 23.50 -5.96 8.67
N GLY A 151 22.79 -5.84 7.54
CA GLY A 151 21.35 -6.13 7.48
C GLY A 151 20.44 -5.00 7.99
N ALA A 152 20.92 -3.76 8.05
CA ALA A 152 20.03 -2.63 8.26
C ALA A 152 19.01 -2.54 7.13
N ASN A 153 17.78 -2.23 7.49
CA ASN A 153 16.68 -2.08 6.55
C ASN A 153 16.32 -0.62 6.32
N VAL A 154 16.51 0.20 7.35
CA VAL A 154 16.34 1.65 7.32
C VAL A 154 17.58 2.26 7.98
N ILE A 155 18.12 3.32 7.39
CA ILE A 155 19.19 4.14 7.95
C ILE A 155 18.58 5.51 8.29
N ASN A 156 18.69 5.92 9.54
CA ASN A 156 18.38 7.27 10.00
C ASN A 156 19.69 8.05 10.19
N MET A 157 19.82 9.18 9.49
CA MET A 157 20.91 10.14 9.63
C MET A 157 20.38 11.46 10.16
N SER A 158 20.43 11.63 11.47
CA SER A 158 20.02 12.85 12.16
C SER A 158 21.11 13.93 12.15
N LEU A 159 21.87 13.98 11.05
CA LEU A 159 23.03 14.83 10.83
C LEU A 159 22.93 15.55 9.48
N GLY A 160 23.68 16.64 9.34
CA GLY A 160 23.75 17.38 8.10
C GLY A 160 24.91 18.36 8.08
N GLY A 161 25.49 18.56 6.91
CA GLY A 161 26.64 19.43 6.70
C GLY A 161 26.62 20.13 5.36
N MET A 162 27.63 20.97 5.16
CA MET A 162 27.89 21.62 3.88
C MET A 162 28.82 20.74 3.03
N GLY A 163 28.53 20.65 1.73
CA GLY A 163 29.43 20.03 0.75
C GLY A 163 28.89 18.71 0.18
N ASP A 164 28.89 18.64 -1.15
CA ASP A 164 28.74 17.39 -1.89
C ASP A 164 30.04 16.58 -1.78
N SER A 165 29.92 15.28 -1.55
CA SER A 165 31.01 14.32 -1.45
C SER A 165 30.66 13.09 -2.27
N ILE A 166 31.52 12.79 -3.23
CA ILE A 166 31.42 11.58 -4.06
C ILE A 166 31.47 10.32 -3.18
N VAL A 167 32.26 10.34 -2.10
CA VAL A 167 32.39 9.20 -1.17
C VAL A 167 31.07 8.94 -0.46
N MET A 168 30.45 9.98 0.10
CA MET A 168 29.18 9.86 0.81
C MET A 168 28.03 9.51 -0.12
N LYS A 169 27.98 10.12 -1.31
CA LYS A 169 27.01 9.77 -2.35
C LYS A 169 27.14 8.31 -2.78
N SER A 170 28.37 7.82 -3.00
CA SER A 170 28.61 6.42 -3.37
C SER A 170 28.21 5.44 -2.25
N ALA A 171 28.33 5.84 -0.98
CA ALA A 171 27.85 5.03 0.14
C ALA A 171 26.31 4.98 0.19
N VAL A 172 25.64 6.12 -0.02
CA VAL A 172 24.18 6.21 -0.15
C VAL A 172 23.68 5.31 -1.28
N ASP A 173 24.24 5.46 -2.48
CA ASP A 173 23.84 4.66 -3.65
C ASP A 173 24.07 3.16 -3.42
N TYR A 174 25.15 2.79 -2.72
CA TYR A 174 25.42 1.41 -2.33
C TYR A 174 24.37 0.86 -1.37
N ALA A 175 24.05 1.59 -0.29
CA ALA A 175 23.03 1.16 0.67
C ALA A 175 21.65 1.05 0.01
N HIS A 176 21.27 2.01 -0.84
CA HIS A 176 20.02 1.95 -1.59
C HIS A 176 19.97 0.74 -2.52
N SER A 177 21.07 0.43 -3.23
CA SER A 177 21.16 -0.77 -4.10
C SER A 177 21.01 -2.10 -3.35
N LYS A 178 21.27 -2.10 -2.04
CA LYS A 178 21.03 -3.24 -1.13
C LYS A 178 19.60 -3.30 -0.58
N GLY A 179 18.72 -2.40 -1.02
CA GLY A 179 17.34 -2.34 -0.57
C GLY A 179 17.18 -1.63 0.79
N VAL A 180 18.11 -0.75 1.16
CA VAL A 180 18.04 0.00 2.42
C VAL A 180 17.37 1.36 2.18
N VAL A 181 16.38 1.70 3.01
CA VAL A 181 15.75 3.02 2.99
C VAL A 181 16.64 4.00 3.75
N ILE A 182 16.93 5.17 3.17
CA ILE A 182 17.83 6.14 3.77
C ILE A 182 17.05 7.42 4.07
N VAL A 183 17.06 7.85 5.32
CA VAL A 183 16.33 9.02 5.81
C VAL A 183 17.32 9.99 6.44
N ALA A 184 17.23 11.28 6.13
CA ALA A 184 18.13 12.28 6.70
C ALA A 184 17.46 13.62 7.00
N ALA A 185 18.00 14.30 8.00
CA ALA A 185 17.57 15.63 8.44
C ALA A 185 17.88 16.72 7.39
N ALA A 186 16.90 17.57 7.07
CA ALA A 186 17.10 18.64 6.08
C ALA A 186 18.07 19.74 6.53
N GLY A 187 18.29 19.91 7.84
CA GLY A 187 19.16 20.91 8.45
C GLY A 187 18.40 22.04 9.18
N ASN A 188 19.11 22.77 10.04
CA ASN A 188 18.52 23.70 11.03
C ASN A 188 18.97 25.17 10.85
N ALA A 189 19.07 25.65 9.60
CA ALA A 189 19.58 26.99 9.28
C ALA A 189 18.54 27.93 8.64
N ASP A 190 17.25 27.53 8.62
CA ASP A 190 16.17 28.22 7.90
C ASP A 190 16.51 28.56 6.44
N SER A 191 17.28 27.68 5.79
CA SER A 191 17.74 27.87 4.42
C SER A 191 16.83 27.19 3.40
N ASN A 192 16.69 27.79 2.21
CA ASN A 192 15.88 27.31 1.10
C ASN A 192 16.55 26.15 0.32
N SER A 193 17.23 25.26 1.03
CA SER A 193 17.82 24.02 0.51
C SER A 193 18.00 23.02 1.64
N ALA A 194 17.75 21.74 1.39
CA ALA A 194 18.23 20.67 2.26
C ALA A 194 19.77 20.61 2.27
N SER A 195 20.35 20.25 3.41
CA SER A 195 21.79 19.98 3.58
C SER A 195 22.16 18.60 3.03
N PHE A 196 23.47 18.31 2.92
CA PHE A 196 23.93 16.95 2.65
C PHE A 196 24.08 16.19 3.97
N PRO A 197 23.74 14.89 4.05
CA PRO A 197 23.39 14.00 2.93
C PRO A 197 21.93 14.03 2.48
N ALA A 198 21.02 14.73 3.16
CA ALA A 198 19.59 14.74 2.82
C ALA A 198 19.29 15.10 1.36
N ARG A 199 20.09 15.98 0.75
CA ARG A 199 19.93 16.41 -0.65
C ARG A 199 20.34 15.36 -1.70
N TYR A 200 20.99 14.26 -1.33
CA TYR A 200 21.36 13.23 -2.31
C TYR A 200 20.12 12.54 -2.90
N PRO A 201 20.16 12.11 -4.17
CA PRO A 201 19.22 11.11 -4.67
C PRO A 201 19.24 9.88 -3.76
N ASN A 202 18.12 9.15 -3.72
CA ASN A 202 17.95 7.94 -2.88
C ASN A 202 17.93 8.18 -1.36
N VAL A 203 18.00 9.44 -0.92
CA VAL A 203 17.76 9.84 0.48
C VAL A 203 16.41 10.53 0.58
N ILE A 204 15.66 10.21 1.64
CA ILE A 204 14.42 10.90 1.99
C ILE A 204 14.78 12.06 2.91
N ALA A 205 14.71 13.28 2.40
CA ALA A 205 14.99 14.49 3.16
C ALA A 205 13.79 14.96 3.98
N VAL A 206 14.00 15.18 5.28
CA VAL A 206 12.93 15.48 6.23
C VAL A 206 13.05 16.89 6.81
N SER A 207 12.05 17.73 6.54
CA SER A 207 11.90 19.04 7.22
C SER A 207 11.13 18.89 8.55
N ALA A 208 11.34 19.85 9.46
CA ALA A 208 10.78 19.83 10.80
C ALA A 208 9.49 20.66 10.92
N LEU A 209 8.51 20.11 11.61
CA LEU A 209 7.27 20.76 12.01
C LEU A 209 7.26 21.08 13.50
N ASP A 210 6.65 22.19 13.87
CA ASP A 210 6.29 22.49 15.26
C ASP A 210 4.98 21.79 15.67
N SER A 211 4.58 22.00 16.94
CA SER A 211 3.38 21.39 17.52
C SER A 211 2.06 21.87 16.90
N THR A 212 2.08 22.95 16.12
CA THR A 212 0.92 23.44 15.37
C THR A 212 0.81 22.83 13.97
N GLY A 213 1.86 22.10 13.54
CA GLY A 213 1.98 21.55 12.20
C GLY A 213 2.54 22.56 11.17
N ALA A 214 3.00 23.73 11.60
CA ALA A 214 3.71 24.67 10.75
C ALA A 214 5.20 24.29 10.63
N LYS A 215 5.88 24.79 9.59
CA LYS A 215 7.34 24.64 9.48
C LYS A 215 8.00 25.23 10.72
N ALA A 216 8.84 24.44 11.40
CA ALA A 216 9.61 24.93 12.52
C ALA A 216 10.51 26.12 12.07
N PRO A 217 10.68 27.17 12.89
CA PRO A 217 11.40 28.38 12.49
C PRO A 217 12.83 28.12 12.01
N TYR A 218 13.51 27.11 12.57
CA TYR A 218 14.88 26.75 12.21
C TYR A 218 14.97 25.80 11.01
N SER A 219 13.89 25.15 10.59
CA SER A 219 13.96 24.07 9.59
C SER A 219 14.37 24.61 8.23
N ASN A 220 15.38 23.98 7.62
CA ASN A 220 15.62 24.09 6.20
C ASN A 220 14.39 23.60 5.41
N PHE A 221 14.22 24.16 4.21
CA PHE A 221 13.09 23.91 3.34
C PHE A 221 13.49 23.99 1.86
N GLY A 222 12.55 23.85 0.93
CA GLY A 222 12.83 24.15 -0.46
C GLY A 222 13.43 22.98 -1.22
N ALA A 223 14.46 23.27 -2.02
CA ALA A 223 15.04 22.28 -2.92
C ALA A 223 15.60 21.08 -2.14
N GLY A 224 15.19 19.88 -2.55
CA GLY A 224 15.66 18.61 -1.98
C GLY A 224 14.93 18.20 -0.70
N VAL A 225 13.85 18.86 -0.27
CA VAL A 225 12.95 18.36 0.79
C VAL A 225 11.88 17.45 0.20
N ASP A 226 11.72 16.27 0.79
CA ASP A 226 10.80 15.23 0.30
C ASP A 226 9.50 15.11 1.10
N ILE A 227 9.59 15.31 2.42
CA ILE A 227 8.47 15.15 3.35
C ILE A 227 8.74 15.95 4.63
N SER A 228 7.69 16.29 5.38
CA SER A 228 7.82 16.96 6.68
C SER A 228 7.30 16.09 7.83
N ALA A 229 7.95 16.18 8.99
CA ALA A 229 7.59 15.42 10.18
C ALA A 229 7.81 16.24 11.47
N PRO A 230 7.25 15.82 12.62
CA PRO A 230 7.42 16.52 13.89
C PRO A 230 8.88 16.67 14.30
N GLY A 231 9.37 17.91 14.34
CA GLY A 231 10.72 18.24 14.83
C GLY A 231 10.70 19.11 16.09
N GLY A 232 9.56 19.69 16.44
CA GLY A 232 9.34 20.47 17.67
C GLY A 232 9.84 21.92 17.60
N SER A 233 9.32 22.76 18.49
CA SER A 233 9.79 24.13 18.70
C SER A 233 9.53 24.52 20.15
N THR A 234 10.58 24.86 20.89
CA THR A 234 10.50 25.34 22.28
C THR A 234 10.36 26.86 22.37
N ALA A 235 10.24 27.55 21.24
CA ALA A 235 10.15 29.02 21.18
C ALA A 235 8.97 29.59 21.97
N GLU A 236 7.82 28.91 21.94
CA GLU A 236 6.60 29.31 22.67
C GLU A 236 6.45 28.59 24.02
N SER A 237 6.86 27.32 24.08
CA SER A 237 6.77 26.48 25.27
C SER A 237 7.67 25.26 25.13
N GLU A 238 8.31 24.82 26.22
CA GLU A 238 9.04 23.55 26.29
C GLU A 238 8.18 22.35 25.82
N ALA A 239 6.87 22.39 26.09
CA ALA A 239 5.94 21.35 25.65
C ALA A 239 5.78 21.25 24.12
N GLY A 240 6.25 22.25 23.37
CA GLY A 240 6.32 22.23 21.91
C GLY A 240 7.51 21.45 21.36
N GLY A 241 8.46 21.04 22.20
CA GLY A 241 9.55 20.14 21.82
C GLY A 241 9.11 18.67 21.70
N ILE A 242 10.05 17.83 21.32
CA ILE A 242 9.90 16.37 21.20
C ILE A 242 10.43 15.75 22.48
N LEU A 243 9.53 15.20 23.29
CA LEU A 243 9.85 14.57 24.57
C LEU A 243 10.48 13.20 24.36
N GLN A 244 11.62 12.96 25.01
CA GLN A 244 12.31 11.66 25.05
C GLN A 244 13.13 11.51 26.33
N GLU A 245 13.41 10.26 26.71
CA GLU A 245 14.43 9.98 27.72
C GLU A 245 15.84 10.10 27.12
N THR A 246 16.75 10.70 27.87
CA THR A 246 18.14 10.94 27.51
C THR A 246 19.01 10.83 28.76
N ILE A 247 20.31 11.12 28.64
CA ILE A 247 21.27 11.16 29.74
C ILE A 247 21.58 12.63 30.07
N ASP A 248 21.61 12.96 31.36
CA ASP A 248 22.14 14.23 31.85
C ASP A 248 23.66 14.29 31.60
N PRO A 249 24.16 15.25 30.82
CA PRO A 249 25.59 15.33 30.48
C PRO A 249 26.50 15.60 31.69
N GLN A 250 25.97 16.10 32.81
CA GLN A 250 26.76 16.35 34.03
C GLN A 250 26.81 15.14 34.95
N THR A 251 25.70 14.41 35.09
CA THR A 251 25.55 13.34 36.09
C THR A 251 25.59 11.94 35.49
N GLY A 252 25.38 11.80 34.18
CA GLY A 252 25.22 10.50 33.52
C GLY A 252 23.90 9.81 33.86
N ALA A 253 23.00 10.46 34.61
CA ALA A 253 21.73 9.88 35.03
C ALA A 253 20.66 10.01 33.92
N PRO A 254 19.72 9.05 33.83
CA PRO A 254 18.60 9.16 32.90
C PRO A 254 17.68 10.33 33.29
N ILE A 255 17.29 11.14 32.29
CA ILE A 255 16.37 12.27 32.44
C ILE A 255 15.41 12.36 31.25
N PHE A 256 14.21 12.88 31.47
CA PHE A 256 13.29 13.24 30.39
C PHE A 256 13.51 14.69 29.99
N ALA A 257 13.73 14.92 28.69
CA ALA A 257 13.96 16.24 28.14
C ALA A 257 13.26 16.42 26.78
N THR A 258 12.96 17.67 26.46
CA THR A 258 12.36 18.10 25.20
C THR A 258 13.42 18.62 24.25
N PHE A 259 13.45 18.08 23.03
CA PHE A 259 14.39 18.48 22.00
C PHE A 259 13.69 19.12 20.81
N GLN A 260 14.45 19.86 20.00
CA GLN A 260 13.97 20.39 18.74
C GLN A 260 15.03 20.22 17.65
N GLY A 261 14.59 19.92 16.44
CA GLY A 261 15.48 19.84 15.27
C GLY A 261 14.89 19.02 14.14
N THR A 262 15.43 19.21 12.93
CA THR A 262 15.25 18.24 11.83
C THR A 262 15.82 16.86 12.18
N SER A 263 16.80 16.82 13.10
CA SER A 263 17.31 15.60 13.76
C SER A 263 16.26 14.86 14.59
N MET A 264 15.19 15.53 15.03
CA MET A 264 14.03 14.90 15.67
C MET A 264 12.94 14.56 14.67
N ALA A 265 12.86 15.25 13.52
CA ALA A 265 11.91 14.94 12.45
C ALA A 265 12.29 13.66 11.67
N ALA A 266 13.57 13.51 11.31
CA ALA A 266 14.10 12.34 10.60
C ALA A 266 13.73 10.98 11.25
N PRO A 267 13.91 10.77 12.57
CA PRO A 267 13.60 9.49 13.21
C PRO A 267 12.11 9.14 13.15
N HIS A 268 11.20 10.11 13.09
CA HIS A 268 9.77 9.81 12.88
C HIS A 268 9.55 9.17 11.50
N VAL A 269 10.17 9.71 10.45
CA VAL A 269 10.06 9.16 9.09
C VAL A 269 10.75 7.80 9.01
N ALA A 270 11.91 7.63 9.64
CA ALA A 270 12.60 6.34 9.71
C ALA A 270 11.77 5.27 10.44
N GLY A 271 11.13 5.64 11.55
CA GLY A 271 10.19 4.77 12.27
C GLY A 271 9.00 4.36 11.39
N VAL A 272 8.36 5.31 10.69
CA VAL A 272 7.25 4.96 9.77
C VAL A 272 7.73 4.13 8.58
N ALA A 273 8.93 4.37 8.05
CA ALA A 273 9.53 3.50 7.02
C ALA A 273 9.70 2.06 7.54
N ALA A 274 10.09 1.89 8.80
CA ALA A 274 10.17 0.57 9.43
C ALA A 274 8.79 -0.08 9.59
N LEU A 275 7.74 0.68 9.94
CA LEU A 275 6.36 0.17 9.97
C LEU A 275 5.90 -0.29 8.58
N ILE A 276 6.16 0.49 7.54
CA ILE A 276 5.81 0.13 6.15
C ILE A 276 6.55 -1.14 5.72
N ARG A 277 7.84 -1.26 6.06
CA ARG A 277 8.64 -2.44 5.72
C ARG A 277 8.18 -3.69 6.45
N SER A 278 7.86 -3.56 7.74
CA SER A 278 7.28 -4.64 8.54
C SER A 278 5.89 -5.06 8.03
N ALA A 279 5.14 -4.13 7.42
CA ALA A 279 3.91 -4.43 6.68
C ALA A 279 4.14 -5.12 5.32
N GLY A 280 5.41 -5.35 4.94
CA GLY A 280 5.87 -6.29 3.91
C GLY A 280 6.38 -5.66 2.61
N ILE A 281 6.46 -4.33 2.49
CA ILE A 281 7.10 -3.69 1.33
C ILE A 281 8.61 -3.66 1.55
N GLU A 282 9.38 -4.33 0.71
CA GLU A 282 10.85 -4.41 0.86
C GLU A 282 11.62 -3.38 0.03
N ASN A 283 11.08 -2.97 -1.11
CA ASN A 283 11.76 -2.07 -2.05
C ASN A 283 11.82 -0.63 -1.50
N PRO A 284 13.02 -0.02 -1.36
CA PRO A 284 13.15 1.32 -0.80
C PRO A 284 12.41 2.41 -1.60
N ASP A 285 12.35 2.29 -2.93
CA ASP A 285 11.64 3.26 -3.78
C ASP A 285 10.12 3.18 -3.57
N GLU A 286 9.60 1.98 -3.35
CA GLU A 286 8.18 1.77 -3.04
C GLU A 286 7.84 2.32 -1.65
N ILE A 287 8.71 2.11 -0.65
CA ILE A 287 8.54 2.68 0.69
C ILE A 287 8.52 4.21 0.62
N ALA A 288 9.48 4.82 -0.11
CA ALA A 288 9.52 6.27 -0.31
C ALA A 288 8.26 6.80 -1.02
N ALA A 289 7.76 6.06 -2.02
CA ALA A 289 6.53 6.41 -2.72
C ALA A 289 5.30 6.30 -1.81
N VAL A 290 5.22 5.28 -0.95
CA VAL A 290 4.15 5.12 0.04
C VAL A 290 4.15 6.28 1.01
N LEU A 291 5.31 6.62 1.61
CA LEU A 291 5.47 7.76 2.52
C LEU A 291 4.98 9.06 1.89
N LYS A 292 5.41 9.36 0.66
CA LYS A 292 5.03 10.60 -0.06
C LYS A 292 3.54 10.61 -0.42
N LYS A 293 2.97 9.47 -0.82
CA LYS A 293 1.57 9.37 -1.25
C LYS A 293 0.59 9.36 -0.08
N SER A 294 1.00 8.88 1.09
CA SER A 294 0.17 8.87 2.29
C SER A 294 0.26 10.17 3.08
N ALA A 295 1.27 11.01 2.81
CA ALA A 295 1.45 12.28 3.48
C ALA A 295 0.21 13.19 3.33
N ARG A 296 -0.11 13.93 4.39
CA ARG A 296 -1.18 14.93 4.36
C ARG A 296 -0.70 16.15 3.58
N VAL A 297 -1.23 16.27 2.36
CA VAL A 297 -0.87 17.33 1.42
C VAL A 297 -1.30 18.69 1.96
N VAL A 298 -0.36 19.64 1.99
CA VAL A 298 -0.63 21.06 2.25
C VAL A 298 -0.84 21.74 0.89
N LYS A 299 -2.06 22.26 0.65
CA LYS A 299 -2.46 22.76 -0.69
C LYS A 299 -1.69 24.01 -1.13
N GLU A 300 -1.28 24.84 -0.18
CA GLU A 300 -0.57 26.10 -0.43
C GLU A 300 0.82 26.02 0.20
N ASP A 301 1.79 25.55 -0.58
CA ASP A 301 3.19 25.47 -0.18
C ASP A 301 4.12 25.99 -1.29
N PRO A 302 4.13 27.31 -1.56
CA PRO A 302 4.91 27.88 -2.65
C PRO A 302 6.43 27.77 -2.45
N PHE A 303 6.87 27.53 -1.21
CA PHE A 303 8.28 27.48 -0.84
C PHE A 303 8.79 26.06 -0.55
N ASN A 304 7.95 25.03 -0.75
CA ASN A 304 8.26 23.63 -0.46
C ASN A 304 8.76 23.43 0.99
N TYR A 305 8.00 23.94 1.96
CA TYR A 305 8.20 23.70 3.38
C TYR A 305 7.90 22.26 3.78
N TYR A 306 6.95 21.62 3.10
CA TYR A 306 6.36 20.34 3.51
C TYR A 306 6.74 19.16 2.61
N GLY A 307 7.40 19.40 1.47
CA GLY A 307 7.67 18.34 0.49
C GLY A 307 6.36 17.77 -0.07
N ALA A 308 6.21 16.46 -0.04
CA ALA A 308 4.95 15.78 -0.37
C ALA A 308 3.81 16.07 0.63
N GLY A 309 4.13 16.53 1.84
CA GLY A 309 3.17 16.84 2.90
C GLY A 309 3.67 16.44 4.28
N GLN A 310 2.77 16.51 5.26
CA GLN A 310 3.05 16.09 6.63
C GLN A 310 2.95 14.56 6.76
N LEU A 311 3.89 13.94 7.46
CA LEU A 311 3.94 12.49 7.68
C LEU A 311 2.63 11.96 8.32
N ASP A 312 2.15 10.84 7.79
CA ASP A 312 0.97 10.14 8.29
C ASP A 312 1.23 8.62 8.29
N ALA A 313 1.58 8.10 9.47
CA ALA A 313 1.90 6.70 9.70
C ALA A 313 0.71 5.78 9.45
N GLY A 314 -0.47 6.17 9.93
CA GLY A 314 -1.71 5.41 9.77
C GLY A 314 -2.10 5.22 8.31
N ALA A 315 -2.08 6.30 7.53
CA ALA A 315 -2.32 6.24 6.10
C ALA A 315 -1.23 5.47 5.36
N ALA A 316 0.03 5.59 5.78
CA ALA A 316 1.17 4.90 5.16
C ALA A 316 1.05 3.38 5.30
N VAL A 317 0.87 2.87 6.52
CA VAL A 317 0.72 1.43 6.78
C VAL A 317 -0.52 0.88 6.08
N LYS A 318 -1.67 1.56 6.16
CA LYS A 318 -2.87 1.14 5.42
C LYS A 318 -2.65 1.09 3.90
N LEU A 319 -1.89 2.03 3.35
CA LEU A 319 -1.56 2.04 1.93
C LEU A 319 -0.61 0.88 1.57
N ALA A 320 0.35 0.56 2.45
CA ALA A 320 1.24 -0.58 2.28
C ALA A 320 0.48 -1.92 2.23
N LEU A 321 -0.50 -2.08 3.13
CA LEU A 321 -1.34 -3.27 3.20
C LEU A 321 -2.32 -3.40 2.03
N ARG A 322 -2.72 -2.30 1.37
CA ARG A 322 -3.65 -2.38 0.22
C ARG A 322 -3.11 -3.19 -0.96
N GLY A 323 -1.80 -3.42 -1.03
CA GLY A 323 -1.11 -4.28 -1.99
C GLY A 323 -0.73 -5.67 -1.47
N GLN A 324 -0.93 -5.98 -0.18
CA GLN A 324 -0.56 -7.26 0.42
C GLN A 324 -1.75 -7.89 1.13
N ILE A 325 -2.13 -9.10 0.75
CA ILE A 325 -3.18 -9.80 1.49
C ILE A 325 -2.58 -10.33 2.78
N THR A 326 -2.98 -9.73 3.91
CA THR A 326 -2.54 -10.18 5.22
C THR A 326 -3.37 -11.36 5.72
N PHE A 327 -2.81 -12.10 6.69
CA PHE A 327 -3.57 -13.12 7.42
C PHE A 327 -4.80 -12.52 8.15
N LYS A 328 -4.72 -11.24 8.55
CA LYS A 328 -5.82 -10.48 9.14
C LYS A 328 -6.94 -10.24 8.11
N ASP A 329 -6.61 -9.89 6.87
CA ASP A 329 -7.57 -9.76 5.77
C ASP A 329 -8.23 -11.10 5.43
N PHE A 330 -7.48 -12.20 5.48
CA PHE A 330 -8.01 -13.55 5.31
C PHE A 330 -9.05 -13.89 6.40
N PHE A 331 -8.77 -13.59 7.67
CA PHE A 331 -9.71 -13.84 8.76
C PHE A 331 -10.94 -12.91 8.73
N GLN A 332 -10.76 -11.64 8.38
CA GLN A 332 -11.88 -10.72 8.18
C GLN A 332 -12.76 -11.14 7.00
N TRP A 333 -12.16 -11.62 5.89
CA TRP A 333 -12.89 -12.18 4.76
C TRP A 333 -13.60 -13.50 5.14
N LEU A 334 -12.97 -14.40 5.91
CA LEU A 334 -13.60 -15.60 6.45
C LEU A 334 -14.81 -15.25 7.33
N GLN A 335 -14.67 -14.22 8.18
CA GLN A 335 -15.74 -13.73 9.04
C GLN A 335 -16.88 -13.10 8.22
N ALA A 336 -16.56 -12.23 7.27
CA ALA A 336 -17.53 -11.51 6.44
C ALA A 336 -18.35 -12.44 5.55
N ASN A 337 -17.75 -13.54 5.08
CA ASN A 337 -18.41 -14.54 4.23
C ASN A 337 -18.99 -15.72 5.03
N GLY A 338 -18.97 -15.66 6.37
CA GLY A 338 -19.60 -16.65 7.25
C GLY A 338 -18.86 -17.98 7.37
N TYR A 339 -17.63 -18.07 6.88
CA TYR A 339 -16.80 -19.28 6.92
C TYR A 339 -16.23 -19.59 8.32
N LEU A 340 -16.31 -18.67 9.29
CA LEU A 340 -15.99 -18.98 10.70
C LEU A 340 -17.12 -19.69 11.46
N ASN A 341 -18.30 -19.84 10.85
CA ASN A 341 -19.42 -20.51 11.48
C ASN A 341 -19.19 -22.03 11.48
N LEU A 342 -19.08 -22.65 12.66
CA LEU A 342 -18.92 -24.11 12.81
C LEU A 342 -19.98 -24.91 12.04
N ARG A 343 -21.20 -24.37 11.94
CA ARG A 343 -22.30 -25.00 11.20
C ARG A 343 -22.00 -25.12 9.70
N PHE A 344 -21.29 -24.15 9.11
CA PHE A 344 -20.83 -24.22 7.71
C PHE A 344 -19.93 -25.45 7.45
N TRP A 345 -19.10 -25.83 8.43
CA TRP A 345 -18.17 -26.96 8.29
C TRP A 345 -18.81 -28.31 8.58
N PHE A 346 -19.79 -28.36 9.51
CA PHE A 346 -20.35 -29.61 10.01
C PHE A 346 -21.74 -29.99 9.47
N ASP A 347 -22.44 -29.12 8.72
CA ASP A 347 -23.76 -29.42 8.14
C ASP A 347 -23.76 -30.49 7.02
N GLY A 348 -22.63 -31.12 6.68
CA GLY A 348 -22.52 -32.05 5.53
C GLY A 348 -21.63 -33.29 5.69
N GLY A 349 -21.15 -33.61 6.90
CA GLY A 349 -20.25 -34.75 7.14
C GLY A 349 -18.78 -34.53 6.72
N VAL A 350 -17.88 -35.40 7.17
CA VAL A 350 -16.40 -35.28 7.04
C VAL A 350 -15.94 -35.19 5.57
N VAL A 351 -16.67 -35.82 4.65
CA VAL A 351 -16.37 -35.81 3.20
C VAL A 351 -16.62 -34.44 2.56
N ALA A 352 -17.53 -33.62 3.11
CA ALA A 352 -17.80 -32.27 2.62
C ALA A 352 -16.82 -31.21 3.17
N LEU A 353 -15.97 -31.58 4.13
CA LEU A 353 -15.02 -30.67 4.77
C LEU A 353 -13.85 -30.33 3.82
N LEU A 354 -13.23 -31.35 3.21
CA LEU A 354 -12.07 -31.18 2.31
C LEU A 354 -12.40 -30.32 1.07
N PRO A 355 -13.54 -30.51 0.36
CA PRO A 355 -13.95 -29.64 -0.75
C PRO A 355 -14.23 -28.19 -0.31
N LYS A 356 -14.80 -27.98 0.89
CA LYS A 356 -15.04 -26.64 1.44
C LYS A 356 -13.73 -25.92 1.75
N ILE A 357 -12.74 -26.63 2.29
CA ILE A 357 -11.37 -26.10 2.49
C ILE A 357 -10.77 -25.70 1.13
N GLY A 358 -10.88 -26.57 0.12
CA GLY A 358 -10.38 -26.30 -1.23
C GLY A 358 -11.04 -25.09 -1.90
N MET A 359 -12.36 -24.91 -1.73
CA MET A 359 -13.11 -23.79 -2.30
C MET A 359 -12.74 -22.44 -1.64
N VAL A 360 -12.55 -22.44 -0.32
CA VAL A 360 -12.13 -21.26 0.45
C VAL A 360 -10.70 -20.84 0.04
N LEU A 361 -9.78 -21.80 -0.06
CA LEU A 361 -8.42 -21.57 -0.53
C LEU A 361 -8.38 -21.11 -2.00
N GLY A 362 -9.17 -21.73 -2.88
CA GLY A 362 -9.24 -21.37 -4.30
C GLY A 362 -9.81 -19.98 -4.55
N SER A 363 -10.85 -19.59 -3.81
CA SER A 363 -11.48 -18.25 -3.92
C SER A 363 -10.53 -17.16 -3.45
N TYR A 364 -9.76 -17.43 -2.40
CA TYR A 364 -8.71 -16.55 -1.90
C TYR A 364 -7.56 -16.39 -2.91
N LEU A 365 -7.05 -17.49 -3.47
CA LEU A 365 -5.98 -17.48 -4.47
C LEU A 365 -6.39 -16.75 -5.75
N LEU A 366 -7.65 -16.88 -6.17
CA LEU A 366 -8.17 -16.17 -7.34
C LEU A 366 -8.30 -14.66 -7.10
N ALA A 367 -8.83 -14.26 -5.94
CA ALA A 367 -8.92 -12.84 -5.57
C ALA A 367 -7.53 -12.20 -5.42
N TRP A 368 -6.56 -12.95 -4.88
CA TRP A 368 -5.14 -12.56 -4.82
C TRP A 368 -4.54 -12.38 -6.21
N PHE A 369 -4.73 -13.34 -7.10
CA PHE A 369 -4.19 -13.31 -8.46
C PHE A 369 -4.73 -12.13 -9.28
N LEU A 370 -6.05 -11.91 -9.27
CA LEU A 370 -6.69 -10.84 -10.04
C LEU A 370 -6.23 -9.45 -9.57
N ARG A 371 -5.99 -9.26 -8.28
CA ARG A 371 -5.64 -7.97 -7.70
C ARG A 371 -4.15 -7.62 -7.85
N ASN A 372 -3.27 -8.62 -7.80
CA ASN A 372 -1.83 -8.40 -7.89
C ASN A 372 -1.31 -8.41 -9.33
N TYR A 373 -1.88 -9.24 -10.22
CA TYR A 373 -1.31 -9.45 -11.56
C TYR A 373 -2.15 -8.86 -12.69
N LEU A 374 -3.39 -8.42 -12.43
CA LEU A 374 -4.31 -7.89 -13.43
C LEU A 374 -4.97 -6.53 -13.07
N PRO A 375 -4.26 -5.52 -12.49
CA PRO A 375 -4.86 -4.23 -12.15
C PRO A 375 -5.34 -3.42 -13.38
N ALA A 376 -4.81 -3.72 -14.57
CA ALA A 376 -5.15 -3.08 -15.85
C ALA A 376 -6.49 -3.55 -16.46
N PHE A 377 -7.16 -4.55 -15.87
CA PHE A 377 -8.53 -4.93 -16.26
C PHE A 377 -9.59 -3.86 -15.94
N LEU A 378 -9.19 -2.71 -15.39
CA LEU A 378 -10.07 -1.59 -15.05
C LEU A 378 -9.93 -0.37 -15.99
N SER A 379 -9.12 -0.45 -17.06
CA SER A 379 -8.94 0.62 -18.05
C SER A 379 -8.79 0.10 -19.50
N PHE A 380 -9.91 -0.23 -20.16
CA PHE A 380 -9.93 -0.89 -21.48
C PHE A 380 -9.77 0.03 -22.72
N SER A 381 -9.06 -0.46 -23.76
CA SER A 381 -8.88 0.16 -25.08
C SER A 381 -9.55 -0.66 -26.22
N LEU A 382 -9.60 -0.12 -27.45
CA LEU A 382 -10.18 -0.79 -28.64
C LEU A 382 -9.51 -2.13 -28.97
N SER A 383 -8.20 -2.24 -28.79
CA SER A 383 -7.42 -3.46 -28.98
C SER A 383 -7.89 -4.58 -28.04
N SER A 384 -8.22 -4.22 -26.79
CA SER A 384 -8.76 -5.14 -25.80
C SER A 384 -10.13 -5.68 -26.23
N GLY A 385 -11.01 -4.82 -26.79
CA GLY A 385 -12.31 -5.23 -27.29
C GLY A 385 -12.25 -6.21 -28.47
N LEU A 386 -11.32 -6.02 -29.40
CA LEU A 386 -11.08 -6.94 -30.53
C LEU A 386 -10.65 -8.33 -30.04
N ILE A 387 -9.71 -8.38 -29.07
CA ILE A 387 -9.24 -9.64 -28.48
C ILE A 387 -10.37 -10.36 -27.73
N PHE A 388 -11.14 -9.65 -26.91
CA PHE A 388 -12.28 -10.25 -26.18
C PHE A 388 -13.39 -10.72 -27.11
N GLY A 389 -13.65 -9.98 -28.19
CA GLY A 389 -14.64 -10.36 -29.19
C GLY A 389 -14.23 -11.60 -30.00
N SER A 390 -12.93 -11.78 -30.28
CA SER A 390 -12.44 -12.91 -31.08
C SER A 390 -12.14 -14.16 -30.28
N ALA A 391 -11.88 -14.06 -28.97
CA ALA A 391 -11.37 -15.18 -28.16
C ALA A 391 -12.20 -15.56 -26.93
N GLY A 392 -13.31 -14.86 -26.63
CA GLY A 392 -13.99 -15.01 -25.34
C GLY A 392 -13.13 -14.48 -24.19
N LEU A 393 -13.70 -14.33 -23.00
CA LEU A 393 -13.00 -13.81 -21.80
C LEU A 393 -12.06 -14.89 -21.17
N PHE A 394 -10.99 -15.25 -21.89
CA PHE A 394 -9.67 -15.77 -21.45
C PHE A 394 -9.48 -16.90 -20.39
N PHE A 395 -8.38 -17.64 -20.59
CA PHE A 395 -7.55 -18.45 -19.65
C PHE A 395 -8.12 -19.66 -18.88
N LEU A 396 -9.44 -19.94 -18.87
CA LEU A 396 -9.99 -21.04 -18.05
C LEU A 396 -10.24 -22.38 -18.76
N ARG A 397 -10.03 -22.48 -20.08
CA ARG A 397 -10.33 -23.69 -20.87
C ARG A 397 -9.50 -24.93 -20.49
N GLY A 398 -8.54 -24.81 -19.56
CA GLY A 398 -7.67 -25.91 -19.10
C GLY A 398 -7.81 -26.30 -17.62
N LEU A 399 -8.68 -25.65 -16.83
CA LEU A 399 -8.81 -25.92 -15.40
C LEU A 399 -9.80 -27.09 -15.17
N TYR A 400 -9.26 -28.30 -15.12
CA TYR A 400 -10.04 -29.52 -14.88
C TYR A 400 -10.07 -29.84 -13.38
N ILE A 401 -11.17 -29.48 -12.72
CA ILE A 401 -11.41 -29.83 -11.32
C ILE A 401 -12.29 -31.07 -11.31
N TYR A 402 -11.73 -32.21 -10.90
CA TYR A 402 -12.49 -33.45 -10.77
C TYR A 402 -13.62 -33.26 -9.74
N ASP A 403 -14.81 -33.77 -10.07
CA ASP A 403 -16.08 -33.73 -9.29
C ASP A 403 -16.97 -32.48 -9.36
N MET A 404 -16.66 -31.47 -10.20
CA MET A 404 -17.57 -30.32 -10.45
C MET A 404 -18.18 -30.34 -11.86
N PRO A 405 -19.42 -29.82 -12.06
CA PRO A 405 -19.99 -29.61 -13.39
C PRO A 405 -19.11 -28.64 -14.20
N GLN A 406 -18.58 -29.09 -15.33
CA GLN A 406 -17.58 -28.34 -16.10
C GLN A 406 -18.16 -27.19 -16.95
N TYR A 407 -19.49 -27.12 -17.08
CA TYR A 407 -20.15 -26.16 -17.96
C TYR A 407 -19.92 -24.67 -17.61
N PRO A 408 -19.78 -24.22 -16.33
CA PRO A 408 -19.53 -22.81 -16.01
C PRO A 408 -18.14 -22.36 -16.47
N PHE A 409 -17.14 -23.23 -16.31
CA PHE A 409 -15.76 -22.97 -16.74
C PHE A 409 -15.64 -22.99 -18.26
N ARG A 410 -16.37 -23.89 -18.93
CA ARG A 410 -16.49 -23.91 -20.41
C ARG A 410 -17.18 -22.65 -20.94
N PHE A 411 -18.25 -22.20 -20.27
CA PHE A 411 -18.99 -21.00 -20.65
C PHE A 411 -18.10 -19.75 -20.60
N LEU A 412 -17.41 -19.52 -19.48
CA LEU A 412 -16.54 -18.36 -19.29
C LEU A 412 -15.32 -18.37 -20.25
N GLY A 413 -14.81 -19.55 -20.58
CA GLY A 413 -13.67 -19.71 -21.50
C GLY A 413 -14.02 -19.85 -22.99
N SER A 414 -15.30 -19.73 -23.35
CA SER A 414 -15.77 -19.90 -24.75
C SER A 414 -16.12 -18.55 -25.39
N ALA A 415 -15.97 -18.47 -26.72
CA ALA A 415 -16.37 -17.27 -27.46
C ALA A 415 -17.90 -17.07 -27.36
N ILE A 416 -18.38 -15.83 -27.43
CA ILE A 416 -19.82 -15.51 -27.35
C ILE A 416 -20.71 -16.40 -28.26
N PRO A 417 -20.35 -16.69 -29.53
CA PRO A 417 -21.11 -17.60 -30.38
C PRO A 417 -21.22 -19.04 -29.82
N GLU A 418 -20.21 -19.48 -29.07
CA GLU A 418 -20.08 -20.84 -28.52
C GLU A 418 -20.75 -21.00 -27.15
N TRP A 419 -21.31 -19.94 -26.58
CA TRP A 419 -21.97 -20.00 -25.25
C TRP A 419 -23.14 -20.97 -25.21
N GLY A 420 -23.92 -21.03 -26.30
CA GLY A 420 -25.01 -21.99 -26.41
C GLY A 420 -24.52 -23.45 -26.41
N SER A 421 -23.43 -23.73 -27.12
CA SER A 421 -22.78 -25.05 -27.13
C SER A 421 -22.16 -25.40 -25.77
N ALA A 422 -21.58 -24.43 -25.06
CA ALA A 422 -20.97 -24.64 -23.75
C ALA A 422 -21.99 -25.02 -22.65
N LEU A 423 -23.21 -24.46 -22.71
CA LEU A 423 -24.29 -24.76 -21.77
C LEU A 423 -24.99 -26.09 -22.07
N GLN A 424 -25.12 -26.45 -23.35
CA GLN A 424 -25.92 -27.60 -23.78
C GLN A 424 -25.07 -28.84 -24.12
N GLY A 425 -23.74 -28.72 -24.12
CA GLY A 425 -22.81 -29.82 -24.41
C GLY A 425 -22.80 -30.29 -25.87
N SER A 426 -23.32 -29.47 -26.78
CA SER A 426 -23.34 -29.74 -28.23
C SER A 426 -22.16 -29.07 -28.93
N SER A 427 -21.65 -29.65 -30.02
CA SER A 427 -20.63 -29.02 -30.87
C SER A 427 -21.20 -28.00 -31.86
N ALA A 428 -22.52 -28.02 -32.10
CA ALA A 428 -23.17 -27.08 -33.02
C ALA A 428 -23.43 -25.73 -32.35
N LEU A 429 -23.20 -24.64 -33.07
CA LEU A 429 -23.44 -23.27 -32.61
C LEU A 429 -24.94 -23.04 -32.43
N ASN A 430 -25.32 -22.24 -31.42
CA ASN A 430 -26.71 -21.87 -31.21
C ASN A 430 -27.04 -20.63 -32.06
N PRO A 431 -28.07 -20.66 -32.93
CA PRO A 431 -28.39 -19.53 -33.82
C PRO A 431 -28.64 -18.20 -33.10
N LEU A 432 -29.13 -18.21 -31.85
CA LEU A 432 -29.34 -16.99 -31.07
C LEU A 432 -28.01 -16.34 -30.69
N PHE A 433 -27.08 -17.14 -30.17
CA PHE A 433 -25.76 -16.67 -29.73
C PHE A 433 -24.85 -16.39 -30.92
N ALA A 434 -24.96 -17.16 -32.00
CA ALA A 434 -24.24 -16.97 -33.25
C ALA A 434 -24.91 -15.94 -34.19
N SER A 435 -25.44 -14.86 -33.63
CA SER A 435 -26.10 -13.78 -34.37
C SER A 435 -25.63 -12.39 -33.96
N VAL A 436 -25.98 -11.38 -34.77
CA VAL A 436 -25.68 -9.97 -34.47
C VAL A 436 -26.43 -9.41 -33.26
N LEU A 437 -27.41 -10.13 -32.71
CA LEU A 437 -28.29 -9.61 -31.65
C LEU A 437 -27.54 -9.19 -30.38
N ILE A 438 -26.52 -9.96 -29.97
CA ILE A 438 -25.71 -9.65 -28.79
C ILE A 438 -24.83 -8.40 -29.04
N PRO A 439 -24.03 -8.34 -30.12
CA PRO A 439 -23.37 -7.10 -30.53
C PRO A 439 -24.29 -5.89 -30.63
N LEU A 440 -25.49 -6.05 -31.21
CA LEU A 440 -26.48 -4.99 -31.35
C LEU A 440 -26.94 -4.45 -29.99
N GLY A 441 -27.23 -5.34 -29.04
CA GLY A 441 -27.57 -4.96 -27.67
C GLY A 441 -26.42 -4.25 -26.95
N LEU A 442 -25.19 -4.75 -27.11
CA LEU A 442 -23.99 -4.12 -26.51
C LEU A 442 -23.74 -2.72 -27.08
N VAL A 443 -23.86 -2.56 -28.39
CA VAL A 443 -23.71 -1.26 -29.05
C VAL A 443 -24.82 -0.31 -28.62
N ALA A 444 -26.08 -0.74 -28.61
CA ALA A 444 -27.21 0.09 -28.17
C ALA A 444 -27.05 0.57 -26.72
N LEU A 445 -26.53 -0.28 -25.83
CA LEU A 445 -26.35 0.04 -24.42
C LEU A 445 -25.12 0.93 -24.16
N LEU A 446 -24.03 0.74 -24.91
CA LEU A 446 -22.73 1.35 -24.61
C LEU A 446 -22.32 2.49 -25.54
N LEU A 447 -23.11 2.83 -26.57
CA LEU A 447 -22.81 3.89 -27.53
C LEU A 447 -22.56 5.25 -26.85
N GLY A 448 -23.31 5.55 -25.78
CA GLY A 448 -23.22 6.79 -25.02
C GLY A 448 -22.01 6.88 -24.07
N HIS A 449 -21.26 5.79 -23.86
CA HIS A 449 -20.20 5.73 -22.86
C HIS A 449 -18.80 5.91 -23.49
N ARG A 450 -18.06 6.94 -23.08
CA ARG A 450 -16.81 7.39 -23.75
C ARG A 450 -15.70 6.33 -23.81
N SER A 451 -15.56 5.52 -22.77
CA SER A 451 -14.58 4.42 -22.66
C SER A 451 -15.14 3.06 -23.13
N TRP A 452 -16.37 2.71 -22.73
CA TRP A 452 -16.96 1.40 -22.99
C TRP A 452 -17.55 1.22 -24.39
N LYS A 453 -17.75 2.30 -25.16
CA LYS A 453 -18.13 2.19 -26.58
C LYS A 453 -17.12 1.37 -27.38
N TRP A 454 -15.83 1.49 -27.05
CA TRP A 454 -14.76 0.77 -27.78
C TRP A 454 -14.76 -0.72 -27.46
N PHE A 455 -15.26 -1.11 -26.30
CA PHE A 455 -15.51 -2.51 -25.97
C PHE A 455 -16.63 -3.08 -26.84
N ALA A 456 -17.75 -2.37 -27.00
CA ALA A 456 -18.86 -2.82 -27.86
C ALA A 456 -18.46 -2.90 -29.36
N VAL A 457 -17.68 -1.93 -29.85
CA VAL A 457 -17.14 -1.93 -31.22
C VAL A 457 -16.18 -3.11 -31.42
N GLY A 458 -15.26 -3.34 -30.47
CA GLY A 458 -14.33 -4.46 -30.54
C GLY A 458 -15.00 -5.84 -30.46
N ALA A 459 -15.98 -6.00 -29.56
CA ALA A 459 -16.77 -7.22 -29.45
C ALA A 459 -17.53 -7.54 -30.75
N SER A 460 -18.07 -6.50 -31.40
CA SER A 460 -18.76 -6.64 -32.69
C SER A 460 -17.82 -7.09 -33.82
N LEU A 461 -16.60 -6.56 -33.89
CA LEU A 461 -15.58 -6.97 -34.87
C LEU A 461 -15.06 -8.40 -34.63
N GLY A 462 -14.86 -8.77 -33.37
CA GLY A 462 -14.44 -10.12 -33.01
C GLY A 462 -15.53 -11.16 -33.33
N MET A 463 -16.79 -10.86 -33.03
CA MET A 463 -17.95 -11.67 -33.42
C MET A 463 -18.05 -11.83 -34.93
N ALA A 464 -17.86 -10.75 -35.70
CA ALA A 464 -17.87 -10.79 -37.16
C ALA A 464 -16.79 -11.74 -37.71
N SER A 465 -15.58 -11.67 -37.15
CA SER A 465 -14.44 -12.49 -37.57
C SER A 465 -14.68 -13.97 -37.26
N PHE A 466 -15.15 -14.29 -36.05
CA PHE A 466 -15.45 -15.67 -35.67
C PHE A 466 -16.54 -16.28 -36.57
N LEU A 467 -17.66 -15.59 -36.75
CA LEU A 467 -18.78 -16.11 -37.55
C LEU A 467 -18.39 -16.30 -39.03
N ALA A 468 -17.56 -15.40 -39.58
CA ALA A 468 -17.06 -15.53 -40.95
C ALA A 468 -16.17 -16.77 -41.12
N ILE A 469 -15.31 -17.05 -40.14
CA ILE A 469 -14.45 -18.24 -40.15
C ILE A 469 -15.29 -19.51 -39.96
N SER A 470 -16.21 -19.54 -39.00
CA SER A 470 -17.09 -20.69 -38.77
C SER A 470 -17.99 -21.00 -39.97
N ALA A 471 -18.47 -19.99 -40.70
CA ALA A 471 -19.24 -20.19 -41.93
C ALA A 471 -18.48 -20.99 -43.00
N VAL A 472 -17.14 -20.95 -42.99
CA VAL A 472 -16.29 -21.64 -43.96
C VAL A 472 -15.79 -22.98 -43.41
N ILE A 473 -15.32 -22.99 -42.16
CA ILE A 473 -14.59 -24.13 -41.59
C ILE A 473 -15.54 -25.17 -40.96
N ASP A 474 -16.47 -24.74 -40.11
CA ASP A 474 -17.44 -25.63 -39.45
C ASP A 474 -18.77 -24.89 -39.19
N PRO A 475 -19.72 -24.96 -40.14
CA PRO A 475 -20.93 -24.16 -40.10
C PRO A 475 -22.08 -24.85 -39.36
N ALA A 476 -21.79 -25.84 -38.51
CA ALA A 476 -22.82 -26.58 -37.79
C ALA A 476 -23.63 -25.64 -36.88
N LEU A 477 -24.91 -25.47 -37.20
CA LEU A 477 -25.88 -24.72 -36.42
C LEU A 477 -26.98 -25.65 -35.88
N MET A 478 -27.33 -25.47 -34.62
CA MET A 478 -28.43 -26.21 -34.01
C MET A 478 -29.73 -25.96 -34.79
N GLY A 479 -30.43 -27.04 -35.15
CA GLY A 479 -31.69 -26.99 -35.89
C GLY A 479 -31.55 -26.74 -37.40
N LEU A 480 -30.42 -26.23 -37.89
CA LEU A 480 -30.18 -25.93 -39.31
C LEU A 480 -29.11 -26.83 -39.96
N GLY A 481 -28.40 -27.63 -39.17
CA GLY A 481 -27.33 -28.51 -39.63
C GLY A 481 -26.09 -27.73 -40.09
N SER A 482 -25.27 -28.34 -40.95
CA SER A 482 -24.01 -27.76 -41.48
C SER A 482 -24.09 -27.42 -42.98
N GLY A 483 -25.30 -27.41 -43.54
CA GLY A 483 -25.56 -27.19 -44.96
C GLY A 483 -25.43 -25.72 -45.40
N ALA A 484 -25.72 -25.44 -46.67
CA ALA A 484 -25.60 -24.11 -47.27
C ALA A 484 -26.41 -23.02 -46.53
N ILE A 485 -27.57 -23.39 -45.98
CA ILE A 485 -28.44 -22.48 -45.20
C ILE A 485 -27.72 -22.03 -43.92
N ALA A 486 -27.03 -22.92 -43.22
CA ALA A 486 -26.30 -22.60 -42.00
C ALA A 486 -25.08 -21.71 -42.30
N ARG A 487 -24.35 -22.00 -43.39
CA ARG A 487 -23.25 -21.14 -43.88
C ARG A 487 -23.72 -19.73 -44.21
N LEU A 488 -24.84 -19.63 -44.94
CA LEU A 488 -25.42 -18.34 -45.32
C LEU A 488 -25.89 -17.56 -44.09
N PHE A 489 -26.49 -18.23 -43.10
CA PHE A 489 -26.88 -17.60 -41.84
C PHE A 489 -25.68 -17.01 -41.09
N LEU A 490 -24.60 -17.78 -40.92
CA LEU A 490 -23.38 -17.33 -40.23
C LEU A 490 -22.69 -16.18 -40.99
N ALA A 491 -22.55 -16.31 -42.31
CA ALA A 491 -21.95 -15.28 -43.15
C ALA A 491 -22.75 -13.97 -43.15
N THR A 492 -24.09 -14.06 -43.18
CA THR A 492 -24.96 -12.88 -43.10
C THR A 492 -24.81 -12.19 -41.75
N ASN A 493 -24.82 -12.94 -40.65
CA ASN A 493 -24.62 -12.36 -39.32
C ASN A 493 -23.20 -11.80 -39.12
N ALA A 494 -22.17 -12.40 -39.72
CA ALA A 494 -20.82 -11.84 -39.73
C ALA A 494 -20.78 -10.46 -40.39
N LEU A 495 -21.41 -10.30 -41.55
CA LEU A 495 -21.51 -9.02 -42.26
C LEU A 495 -22.31 -7.98 -41.47
N LEU A 496 -23.41 -8.40 -40.82
CA LEU A 496 -24.20 -7.51 -39.96
C LEU A 496 -23.40 -7.04 -38.74
N CYS A 497 -22.65 -7.91 -38.07
CA CYS A 497 -21.75 -7.55 -36.97
C CYS A 497 -20.67 -6.55 -37.41
N PHE A 498 -20.08 -6.76 -38.59
CA PHE A 498 -19.09 -5.84 -39.16
C PHE A 498 -19.69 -4.48 -39.50
N GLY A 499 -20.88 -4.46 -40.14
CA GLY A 499 -21.62 -3.24 -40.46
C GLY A 499 -21.98 -2.45 -39.20
N LEU A 500 -22.43 -3.14 -38.15
CA LEU A 500 -22.73 -2.54 -36.85
C LEU A 500 -21.49 -1.89 -36.20
N ALA A 501 -20.34 -2.58 -36.22
CA ALA A 501 -19.09 -2.03 -35.71
C ALA A 501 -18.66 -0.76 -36.47
N ARG A 502 -18.83 -0.76 -37.79
CA ARG A 502 -18.52 0.38 -38.65
C ARG A 502 -19.43 1.59 -38.38
N MET A 503 -20.72 1.36 -38.09
CA MET A 503 -21.66 2.43 -37.75
C MET A 503 -21.42 3.00 -36.35
N ALA A 504 -20.97 2.16 -35.41
CA ALA A 504 -20.69 2.57 -34.03
C ALA A 504 -19.30 3.22 -33.86
N ALA A 505 -18.38 2.97 -34.78
CA ALA A 505 -17.10 3.67 -34.85
C ALA A 505 -17.31 5.09 -35.45
N PRO A 506 -16.72 6.15 -34.88
CA PRO A 506 -16.82 7.49 -35.45
C PRO A 506 -16.23 7.51 -36.88
N ALA A 507 -16.89 8.20 -37.81
CA ALA A 507 -16.36 8.42 -39.15
C ALA A 507 -14.97 9.08 -39.03
N ALA A 508 -13.95 8.44 -39.58
CA ALA A 508 -12.64 9.07 -39.72
C ALA A 508 -12.84 10.40 -40.48
N ALA A 509 -12.43 11.50 -39.85
CA ALA A 509 -12.66 12.87 -40.31
C ALA A 509 -12.33 13.02 -41.80
N LYS A 510 -13.30 13.52 -42.58
CA LYS A 510 -12.95 14.15 -43.87
C LYS A 510 -12.19 15.42 -43.53
N SER A 511 -10.99 15.47 -44.09
CA SER A 511 -10.02 16.56 -44.11
C SER A 511 -10.60 17.90 -44.57
N GLU A 512 -9.83 18.94 -44.27
CA GLU A 512 -9.93 20.34 -44.72
C GLU A 512 -10.94 21.17 -43.92
N GLY A 513 -10.58 22.30 -43.31
CA GLY A 513 -9.40 23.16 -43.40
C GLY A 513 -9.79 24.49 -42.74
N THR A 514 -8.82 25.41 -42.59
CA THR A 514 -9.02 26.84 -42.25
C THR A 514 -9.62 27.09 -40.83
N THR A 515 -9.12 27.98 -39.96
CA THR A 515 -8.18 29.10 -40.07
C THR A 515 -8.01 29.67 -38.67
N VAL A 516 -6.83 30.26 -38.43
CA VAL A 516 -6.46 31.34 -37.49
C VAL A 516 -6.69 31.11 -36.00
#